data_AF-A0A1A8R415-F1
#
_entry.id   AF-A0A1A8R415-F1
#
_cell.length_a   1.000
_cell.length_b   1.000
_cell.length_c   1.000
_cell.angle_alpha   90.00
_cell.angle_beta   90.00
_cell.angle_gamma   90.00
#
_symmetry.space_group_name_H-M   'P 1'
#
loop_
_entity.id
_entity.type
_entity.pdbx_description
1 polymer ?
#
loop_
_entity_poly.entity_id
_entity_poly.type
_entity_poly.pdbx_seq_one_letter_code
_entity_poly.pdbx_strand_id
1 'polypeptide(L)'
;IHDPDATWISPEEIIFRSWDGDVFKVDVKSEETDLLMKNNTFVTFKATKFAVSPDKNFILLGYDVRQVYKHSFLASYLVYNLHTREVRELNPPEVSDS
;
A
#
# COMPACT_ATOMS: atom_id res chain seq x y z
N ILE A 1 -19.08 -1.86 -10.06
CA ILE A 1 -19.01 -2.21 -8.62
C ILE A 1 -17.57 -1.98 -8.20
N HIS A 2 -17.33 -1.14 -7.19
CA HIS A 2 -16.00 -0.86 -6.65
C HIS A 2 -15.67 -1.88 -5.57
N ASP A 3 -14.46 -2.44 -5.62
CA ASP A 3 -13.91 -3.30 -4.59
C ASP A 3 -12.99 -2.45 -3.69
N PRO A 4 -13.31 -2.27 -2.40
CA PRO A 4 -12.49 -1.46 -1.50
C PRO A 4 -11.19 -2.14 -1.05
N ASP A 5 -10.93 -3.39 -1.42
CA ASP A 5 -9.75 -4.15 -0.96
C ASP A 5 -9.57 -4.07 0.57
N ALA A 6 -10.68 -4.11 1.32
CA ALA A 6 -10.68 -3.88 2.75
C ALA A 6 -10.01 -5.05 3.52
N THR A 7 -9.10 -4.72 4.43
CA THR A 7 -8.33 -5.71 5.21
C THR A 7 -8.22 -5.31 6.67
N TRP A 8 -8.28 -6.29 7.56
CA TRP A 8 -8.00 -6.09 8.98
C TRP A 8 -6.49 -5.98 9.21
N ILE A 9 -6.06 -5.00 10.01
CA ILE A 9 -4.65 -4.85 10.41
C ILE A 9 -4.45 -5.07 11.92
N SER A 10 -5.52 -4.87 12.70
CA SER A 10 -5.61 -5.22 14.10
C SER A 10 -7.06 -5.60 14.43
N PRO A 11 -7.38 -6.08 15.65
CA PRO A 11 -8.76 -6.39 16.04
C PRO A 11 -9.72 -5.20 15.98
N GLU A 12 -9.19 -3.98 15.92
CA GLU A 12 -9.96 -2.74 16.04
C GLU A 12 -9.75 -1.82 14.83
N GLU A 13 -8.84 -2.15 13.91
CA GLU A 13 -8.49 -1.29 12.78
C GLU A 13 -8.63 -2.02 11.44
N ILE A 14 -9.25 -1.32 10.49
CA ILE A 14 -9.43 -1.76 9.11
C ILE A 14 -8.73 -0.77 8.19
N ILE A 15 -8.02 -1.29 7.19
CA ILE A 15 -7.54 -0.52 6.05
C ILE A 15 -8.47 -0.75 4.86
N PHE A 16 -8.83 0.30 4.15
CA PHE A 16 -9.62 0.18 2.92
C PHE A 16 -9.26 1.28 1.91
N ARG A 17 -9.57 1.01 0.65
CA ARG A 17 -9.46 1.98 -0.44
C ARG A 17 -10.81 2.63 -0.69
N SER A 18 -10.83 3.96 -0.82
CA SER A 18 -12.03 4.71 -1.20
C SER A 18 -12.28 4.66 -2.71
N TRP A 19 -13.46 5.10 -3.12
CA TRP A 19 -13.84 5.24 -4.53
C TRP A 19 -12.90 6.16 -5.31
N ASP A 20 -12.33 7.16 -4.65
CA ASP A 20 -11.37 8.09 -5.25
C ASP A 20 -9.95 7.50 -5.34
N GLY A 21 -9.75 6.28 -4.80
CA GLY A 21 -8.49 5.54 -4.81
C GLY A 21 -7.57 5.85 -3.63
N ASP A 22 -8.00 6.71 -2.71
CA ASP A 22 -7.28 7.03 -1.47
C ASP A 22 -7.35 5.84 -0.50
N VAL A 23 -6.31 5.66 0.32
CA VAL A 23 -6.23 4.60 1.33
C VAL A 23 -6.43 5.19 2.71
N PHE A 24 -7.39 4.64 3.44
CA PHE A 24 -7.77 5.04 4.78
C PHE A 24 -7.56 3.92 5.78
N LYS A 25 -7.33 4.32 7.04
CA LYS A 25 -7.44 3.48 8.23
C LYS A 25 -8.66 3.93 9.01
N VAL A 26 -9.52 3.01 9.42
CA VAL A 26 -10.62 3.28 10.34
C VAL A 26 -10.44 2.48 11.62
N ASP A 27 -10.58 3.13 12.76
CA ASP A 27 -10.72 2.49 14.07
C ASP A 27 -12.21 2.24 14.32
N VAL A 28 -12.59 0.97 14.49
CA VAL A 28 -13.98 0.53 14.55
C VAL A 28 -14.63 0.88 15.90
N LYS A 29 -13.86 1.16 16.96
CA LYS A 29 -14.41 1.51 18.28
C LYS A 29 -14.67 3.00 18.42
N SER A 30 -13.74 3.81 17.93
CA SER A 30 -13.79 5.27 18.01
C SER A 30 -14.47 5.91 16.80
N GLU A 31 -14.62 5.15 15.70
CA GLU A 31 -15.07 5.62 14.39
C GLU A 31 -14.13 6.66 13.76
N GLU A 32 -12.92 6.81 14.30
CA GLU A 32 -11.90 7.71 13.76
C GLU A 32 -11.36 7.15 12.43
N THR A 33 -11.30 8.01 11.42
CA THR A 33 -10.80 7.68 10.09
C THR A 33 -9.59 8.54 9.75
N ASP A 34 -8.46 7.89 9.52
CA ASP A 34 -7.19 8.51 9.15
C ASP A 34 -6.85 8.26 7.69
N LEU A 35 -6.42 9.31 6.97
CA LEU A 35 -5.89 9.19 5.63
C LEU A 35 -4.43 8.68 5.70
N LEU A 36 -4.19 7.47 5.16
CA LEU A 36 -2.84 6.92 5.09
C LEU A 36 -2.10 7.33 3.81
N MET A 37 -2.78 7.29 2.66
CA MET A 37 -2.15 7.61 1.38
C MET A 37 -3.16 8.13 0.37
N LYS A 38 -2.79 9.18 -0.37
CA LYS A 38 -3.58 9.71 -1.47
C LYS A 38 -3.38 8.91 -2.75
N ASN A 39 -4.42 8.82 -3.57
CA ASN A 39 -4.38 8.18 -4.89
C ASN A 39 -3.31 8.78 -5.80
N ASN A 40 -3.04 10.10 -5.68
CA ASN A 40 -1.95 10.75 -6.43
C ASN A 40 -0.61 10.07 -6.21
N THR A 41 -0.33 9.50 -5.03
CA THR A 41 0.91 8.77 -4.77
C THR A 41 0.97 7.48 -5.58
N PHE A 42 -0.15 6.75 -5.68
CA PHE A 42 -0.28 5.57 -6.54
C PHE A 42 -0.07 5.91 -8.02
N VAL A 43 -0.68 6.99 -8.49
CA VAL A 43 -0.52 7.48 -9.88
C VAL A 43 0.94 7.87 -10.15
N THR A 44 1.57 8.57 -9.22
CA THR A 44 2.97 9.02 -9.32
C THR A 44 3.93 7.86 -9.50
N PHE A 45 3.76 6.80 -8.71
CA PHE A 45 4.61 5.61 -8.77
C PHE A 45 4.08 4.51 -9.70
N LYS A 46 2.98 4.75 -10.41
CA LYS A 46 2.27 3.77 -11.23
C LYS A 46 2.00 2.46 -10.47
N ALA A 47 1.72 2.58 -9.17
CA ALA A 47 1.49 1.45 -8.29
C ALA A 47 0.06 0.92 -8.47
N THR A 48 -0.07 -0.38 -8.67
CA THR A 48 -1.36 -1.06 -8.84
C THR A 48 -1.69 -2.02 -7.70
N LYS A 49 -0.71 -2.30 -6.83
CA LYS A 49 -0.86 -3.09 -5.61
C LYS A 49 -0.31 -2.33 -4.41
N PHE A 50 -0.87 -2.57 -3.23
CA PHE A 50 -0.30 -2.08 -1.98
C PHE A 50 -0.47 -3.07 -0.83
N ALA A 51 0.33 -2.88 0.20
CA ALA A 51 0.13 -3.47 1.51
C ALA A 51 0.61 -2.48 2.59
N VAL A 52 -0.05 -2.44 3.74
CA VAL A 52 0.35 -1.60 4.88
C VAL A 52 1.12 -2.47 5.88
N SER A 53 2.22 -1.96 6.42
CA SER A 53 2.98 -2.68 7.44
C SER A 53 2.17 -2.82 8.75
N PRO A 54 2.30 -3.92 9.51
CA PRO A 54 1.52 -4.13 10.74
C PRO A 54 1.66 -3.03 11.79
N ASP A 55 2.84 -2.38 11.83
CA ASP A 55 3.15 -1.26 12.71
C ASP A 55 2.66 0.10 12.18
N LYS A 56 2.06 0.14 10.98
CA LYS A 56 1.51 1.33 10.30
C LYS A 56 2.55 2.43 10.04
N ASN A 57 3.82 2.06 9.96
CA ASN A 57 4.90 2.99 9.64
C ASN A 57 5.21 3.05 8.14
N PHE A 58 4.86 2.01 7.37
CA PHE A 58 5.23 1.88 5.97
C PHE A 58 4.07 1.36 5.10
N ILE A 59 4.12 1.74 3.83
CA ILE A 59 3.28 1.16 2.77
C ILE A 59 4.20 0.57 1.71
N LEU A 60 4.01 -0.71 1.41
CA LEU A 60 4.61 -1.38 0.28
C LEU A 60 3.78 -1.08 -0.97
N LEU A 61 4.40 -0.53 -2.02
CA LEU A 61 3.77 -0.23 -3.29
C LEU A 61 4.33 -1.15 -4.36
N GLY A 62 3.46 -1.92 -5.02
CA GLY A 62 3.81 -2.77 -6.15
C GLY A 62 3.49 -2.09 -7.49
N TYR A 63 4.50 -1.95 -8.35
CA TYR A 63 4.40 -1.40 -9.71
C TYR A 63 5.01 -2.37 -10.74
N ASP A 64 4.84 -2.07 -12.02
CA ASP A 64 5.24 -2.96 -13.13
C ASP A 64 4.75 -4.41 -12.96
N VAL A 65 3.49 -4.55 -12.53
CA VAL A 65 2.89 -5.85 -12.24
C VAL A 65 2.68 -6.63 -13.54
N ARG A 66 3.31 -7.80 -13.64
CA ARG A 66 3.21 -8.73 -14.76
C ARG A 66 2.64 -10.06 -14.29
N GLN A 67 1.44 -10.39 -14.75
CA GLN A 67 0.79 -11.66 -14.42
C GLN A 67 1.56 -12.84 -15.04
N VAL A 68 1.75 -13.91 -14.27
CA VAL A 68 2.40 -15.15 -14.73
C VAL A 68 1.38 -16.30 -14.78
N TYR A 69 0.64 -16.50 -13.68
CA TYR A 69 -0.42 -17.52 -13.55
C TYR A 69 -1.59 -16.95 -12.75
N LYS A 70 -2.66 -17.72 -12.51
CA LYS A 70 -3.88 -17.24 -11.81
C LYS A 70 -3.60 -16.49 -10.49
N HIS A 71 -2.64 -16.95 -9.69
CA HIS A 71 -2.29 -16.35 -8.40
C HIS A 71 -0.82 -15.92 -8.30
N SER A 72 -0.08 -15.92 -9.42
CA SER A 72 1.34 -15.61 -9.46
C SER A 72 1.60 -14.44 -10.38
N PHE A 73 2.42 -13.49 -9.93
CA PHE A 73 2.81 -12.31 -10.67
C PHE A 73 4.23 -11.89 -10.29
N LEU A 74 4.88 -11.16 -11.18
CA LEU A 74 6.11 -10.41 -10.90
C LEU A 74 5.73 -8.94 -10.71
N ALA A 75 6.45 -8.25 -9.84
CA ALA A 75 6.30 -6.81 -9.63
C ALA A 75 7.61 -6.24 -9.10
N SER A 76 7.82 -4.95 -9.36
CA SER A 76 8.82 -4.15 -8.67
C SER A 76 8.17 -3.44 -7.48
N TYR A 77 8.95 -3.13 -6.45
CA TYR A 77 8.40 -2.70 -5.18
C TYR A 77 9.10 -1.45 -4.65
N LEU A 78 8.31 -0.55 -4.07
CA LEU A 78 8.78 0.61 -3.31
C LEU A 78 8.27 0.50 -1.87
N VAL A 79 9.09 0.92 -0.92
CA VAL A 79 8.71 1.11 0.48
C VAL A 79 8.52 2.59 0.72
N TYR A 80 7.28 2.99 1.03
CA TYR A 80 6.91 4.35 1.36
C TYR A 80 6.81 4.52 2.87
N ASN A 81 7.54 5.47 3.45
CA ASN A 81 7.47 5.80 4.87
C ASN A 81 6.30 6.78 5.13
N LEU A 82 5.36 6.40 5.98
CA LEU A 82 4.16 7.20 6.27
C LEU A 82 4.46 8.49 7.06
N HIS A 83 5.53 8.50 7.85
CA HIS A 83 5.91 9.65 8.68
C HIS A 83 6.78 10.65 7.94
N THR A 84 7.80 10.18 7.23
CA THR A 84 8.78 11.05 6.54
C THR A 84 8.41 11.33 5.09
N ARG A 85 7.51 10.54 4.50
CA ARG A 85 7.19 10.53 3.05
C ARG A 85 8.38 10.15 2.16
N GLU A 86 9.42 9.59 2.74
CA GLU A 86 10.55 9.04 2.01
C GLU A 86 10.14 7.75 1.29
N VAL A 87 10.71 7.54 0.11
CA VAL A 87 10.43 6.37 -0.73
C VAL A 87 11.74 5.67 -1.06
N ARG A 88 11.80 4.37 -0.79
CA ARG A 88 12.97 3.54 -1.08
C ARG A 88 12.59 2.41 -2.02
N GLU A 89 13.42 2.16 -3.02
CA GLU A 89 13.26 0.98 -3.88
C GLU A 89 13.64 -0.29 -3.12
N LEU A 90 12.82 -1.33 -3.27
CA LEU A 90 13.07 -2.62 -2.66
C LEU A 90 13.87 -3.49 -3.63
N ASN A 91 15.20 -3.38 -3.54
CA ASN A 91 16.12 -4.17 -4.33
C ASN A 91 16.55 -5.45 -3.60
N PRO A 92 16.71 -6.58 -4.31
CA PRO A 92 17.26 -7.79 -3.73
C PRO A 92 18.70 -7.53 -3.22
N PRO A 93 19.11 -8.18 -2.12
CA PRO A 93 20.38 -7.88 -1.45
C PRO A 93 21.62 -8.12 -2.32
N GLU A 94 21.51 -8.89 -3.40
CA GLU A 94 22.57 -9.15 -4.36
C GLU A 94 22.83 -7.96 -5.33
N VAL A 95 21.97 -6.94 -5.33
CA VAL A 95 22.08 -5.75 -6.18
C VAL A 95 22.44 -4.55 -5.30
N SER A 96 23.58 -3.92 -5.55
CA SER A 96 24.00 -2.70 -4.86
C SER A 96 23.06 -1.53 -5.17
N ASP A 97 22.62 -0.82 -4.13
CA ASP A 97 21.88 0.45 -4.25
C ASP A 97 22.66 1.38 -5.22
N SER A 98 22.03 1.73 -6.35
CA SER A 98 22.64 2.56 -7.41
C SER A 98 22.29 4.04 -7.25
#